data_AF-A0A7W9YFQ4-F1
#
_entry.id   AF-A0A7W9YFQ4-F1
#
_cell.length_a   1.000
_cell.length_b   1.000
_cell.length_c   1.000
_cell.angle_alpha   90.00
_cell.angle_beta   90.00
_cell.angle_gamma   90.00
#
_symmetry.space_group_name_H-M   'P 1'
#
loop_
_entity.id
_entity.type
_entity.pdbx_description
1 polymer ?
#
loop_
_entity_poly.entity_id
_entity_poly.type
_entity_poly.pdbx_seq_one_letter_code
_entity_poly.pdbx_strand_id
1 'polypeptide(L)'
;MGISVFTEDQIHQREYAGPELSSATERIFDAATEGTFLSGIHLHADTMFNTWQLTCILEELDSIALRRPEISTDIANVKSLIETIIRKRGYLWISGD
;
A
#
# COMPACT_ATOMS: atom_id res chain seq x y z
N MET A 1 -14.93 3.87 -8.33
CA MET A 1 -15.05 3.85 -6.86
C MET A 1 -14.17 2.74 -6.36
N GLY A 2 -12.91 3.09 -6.22
CA GLY A 2 -11.79 2.24 -5.84
C GLY A 2 -10.64 3.17 -5.43
N ILE A 3 -9.47 2.62 -5.15
CA ILE A 3 -8.33 3.44 -4.75
C ILE A 3 -7.38 3.72 -5.91
N SER A 4 -6.67 4.85 -5.83
CA SER A 4 -5.54 5.16 -6.69
C SER A 4 -4.27 5.29 -5.85
N VAL A 5 -3.23 4.55 -6.23
CA VAL A 5 -1.96 4.53 -5.49
C VAL A 5 -0.94 5.46 -6.14
N PHE A 6 -0.29 6.26 -5.31
CA PHE A 6 0.74 7.21 -5.71
C PHE A 6 1.96 7.08 -4.81
N THR A 7 3.13 7.35 -5.37
CA THR A 7 4.33 7.65 -4.58
C THR A 7 4.50 9.15 -4.49
N GLU A 8 4.94 9.64 -3.35
CA GLU A 8 5.24 11.06 -3.15
C GLU A 8 6.65 11.21 -2.57
N ASP A 9 7.46 12.13 -3.08
CA ASP A 9 8.78 12.41 -2.54
C ASP A 9 8.76 13.50 -1.45
N GLN A 10 9.94 13.88 -0.93
CA GLN A 10 10.06 14.87 0.14
C GLN A 10 9.76 16.31 -0.30
N ILE A 11 9.65 16.56 -1.61
CA ILE A 11 9.25 17.87 -2.16
C ILE A 11 7.79 17.85 -2.64
N HIS A 12 7.01 16.85 -2.20
CA HIS A 12 5.60 16.66 -2.53
C HIS A 12 5.32 16.43 -4.02
N GLN A 13 6.29 15.91 -4.77
CA GLN A 13 6.06 15.47 -6.14
C GLN A 13 5.39 14.09 -6.13
N ARG A 14 4.16 14.04 -6.64
CA ARG A 14 3.37 12.80 -6.75
C ARG A 14 3.55 12.14 -8.11
N GLU A 15 3.71 10.83 -8.09
CA GLU A 15 3.75 9.97 -9.27
C GLU A 15 2.74 8.84 -9.11
N TYR A 16 1.89 8.64 -10.11
CA TYR A 16 0.91 7.56 -10.12
C TYR A 16 1.61 6.21 -10.27
N ALA A 17 1.33 5.28 -9.37
CA ALA A 17 1.96 3.97 -9.36
C ALA A 17 1.40 3.01 -10.42
N GLY A 18 0.27 3.36 -11.05
CA GLY A 18 -0.34 2.57 -12.11
C GLY A 18 -1.60 1.81 -11.67
N PRO A 19 -2.43 1.38 -12.63
CA PRO A 19 -3.70 0.72 -12.36
C PRO A 19 -3.52 -0.69 -11.79
N GLU A 20 -2.45 -1.39 -12.17
CA GLU A 20 -2.15 -2.74 -11.67
C GLU A 20 -1.84 -2.71 -10.17
N LEU A 21 -1.00 -1.75 -9.73
CA LEU A 21 -0.66 -1.58 -8.31
C LEU A 21 -1.85 -1.10 -7.48
N SER A 22 -2.70 -0.27 -8.07
CA SER A 22 -3.94 0.18 -7.44
C SER A 22 -4.90 -1.00 -7.19
N SER A 23 -5.11 -1.84 -8.20
CA SER A 23 -5.96 -3.04 -8.10
C SER A 23 -5.38 -4.10 -7.15
N ALA A 24 -4.05 -4.27 -7.17
CA ALA A 24 -3.36 -5.18 -6.24
C ALA A 24 -3.52 -4.72 -4.79
N THR A 25 -3.41 -3.41 -4.55
CA THR A 25 -3.54 -2.82 -3.21
C THR A 25 -4.97 -2.95 -2.67
N GLU A 26 -5.98 -2.78 -3.53
CA GLU A 26 -7.39 -3.00 -3.16
C GLU A 26 -7.64 -4.44 -2.70
N ARG A 27 -7.17 -5.43 -3.46
CA ARG A 27 -7.27 -6.86 -3.07
C ARG A 27 -6.56 -7.17 -1.76
N ILE A 28 -5.46 -6.48 -1.47
CA ILE A 28 -4.73 -6.64 -0.20
C ILE A 28 -5.52 -6.05 0.96
N PHE A 29 -6.22 -4.93 0.77
CA PHE A 29 -7.04 -4.32 1.82
C PHE A 29 -8.22 -5.22 2.21
N ASP A 30 -8.85 -5.87 1.23
CA ASP A 30 -9.88 -6.88 1.49
C ASP A 30 -9.36 -8.11 2.26
N ALA A 31 -8.04 -8.33 2.25
CA ALA A 31 -7.36 -9.40 2.96
C ALA A 31 -6.70 -8.96 4.28
N ALA A 32 -6.79 -7.67 4.63
CA ALA A 32 -6.21 -7.10 5.84
C ALA A 32 -6.86 -7.71 7.09
N THR A 33 -6.08 -7.81 8.17
CA THR A 33 -6.59 -8.29 9.46
C THR A 33 -7.18 -7.13 10.24
N GLU A 34 -8.33 -7.31 10.89
CA GLU A 34 -8.93 -6.24 11.71
C GLU A 34 -7.95 -5.72 12.78
N GLY A 35 -7.87 -4.40 12.91
CA GLY A 35 -7.01 -3.72 13.89
C GLY A 35 -5.58 -3.44 13.42
N THR A 36 -5.23 -3.79 12.18
CA THR A 36 -3.94 -3.44 11.56
C THR A 36 -3.99 -2.11 10.80
N PHE A 37 -2.83 -1.64 10.31
CA PHE A 37 -2.75 -0.39 9.54
C PHE A 37 -3.61 -0.44 8.28
N LEU A 38 -3.56 -1.55 7.53
CA LEU A 38 -4.30 -1.65 6.27
C LEU A 38 -5.82 -1.76 6.50
N SER A 39 -6.26 -2.34 7.62
CA SER A 39 -7.68 -2.45 7.94
C SER A 39 -8.37 -1.11 8.25
N GLY A 40 -7.60 -0.08 8.58
CA GLY A 40 -8.10 1.27 8.84
C GLY A 40 -8.28 2.12 7.58
N ILE A 41 -7.92 1.60 6.40
CA ILE A 41 -8.01 2.35 5.15
C ILE A 41 -9.41 2.20 4.58
N HIS A 42 -10.06 3.33 4.31
CA HIS A 42 -11.37 3.37 3.68
C HIS A 42 -11.24 3.71 2.19
N LEU A 43 -12.01 3.02 1.34
CA LEU A 43 -11.96 3.19 -0.12
C LEU A 43 -12.28 4.61 -0.61
N HIS A 44 -12.91 5.44 0.24
CA HIS A 44 -13.31 6.81 -0.04
C HIS A 44 -12.49 7.85 0.74
N ALA A 45 -11.41 7.43 1.41
CA ALA A 45 -10.58 8.32 2.22
C ALA A 45 -9.17 8.40 1.63
N ASP A 46 -8.69 9.64 1.47
CA ASP A 46 -7.28 9.87 1.20
C ASP A 46 -6.45 9.46 2.43
N THR A 47 -5.42 8.65 2.20
CA THR A 47 -4.55 8.12 3.26
C THR A 47 -3.09 8.26 2.84
N MET A 48 -2.24 8.72 3.76
CA MET A 48 -0.80 8.85 3.54
C MET A 48 -0.01 8.05 4.57
N PHE A 49 0.97 7.28 4.10
CA PHE A 49 1.90 6.55 4.94
C PHE A 49 3.32 7.06 4.80
N ASN A 50 3.96 7.35 5.93
CA ASN A 50 5.39 7.65 5.99
C ASN A 50 6.25 6.38 6.08
N THR A 51 7.57 6.52 5.94
CA THR A 51 8.51 5.39 5.94
C THR A 51 8.47 4.51 7.18
N TRP A 52 8.16 5.06 8.35
CA TRP A 52 8.01 4.28 9.58
C TRP A 52 6.77 3.40 9.53
N GLN A 53 5.62 3.97 9.15
CA GLN A 53 4.36 3.21 8.98
C GLN A 53 4.50 2.15 7.89
N LEU A 54 5.18 2.49 6.79
CA LEU A 54 5.46 1.58 5.69
C LEU A 54 6.30 0.37 6.12
N THR A 55 7.19 0.53 7.10
CA THR A 55 7.96 -0.60 7.66
C THR A 55 7.05 -1.57 8.41
N CYS A 56 6.10 -1.07 9.20
CA CYS A 56 5.09 -1.90 9.85
C CYS A 56 4.17 -2.59 8.83
N ILE A 57 3.82 -1.89 7.74
CA ILE A 57 3.00 -2.46 6.67
C ILE A 57 3.73 -3.61 5.96
N LEU A 58 5.06 -3.56 5.78
CA LEU A 58 5.81 -4.69 5.20
C LEU A 58 5.66 -5.98 6.03
N GLU A 59 5.69 -5.88 7.35
CA GLU A 59 5.47 -7.02 8.25
C GLU A 59 4.03 -7.54 8.16
N GLU A 60 3.06 -6.63 8.05
CA GLU A 60 1.66 -6.97 7.85
C GLU A 60 1.44 -7.72 6.53
N LEU A 61 2.06 -7.27 5.45
CA LEU A 61 2.02 -7.90 4.13
C LEU A 61 2.56 -9.33 4.16
N ASP A 62 3.62 -9.59 4.92
CA ASP A 62 4.15 -10.95 5.10
C ASP A 62 3.15 -11.87 5.81
N SER A 63 2.44 -11.37 6.82
CA SER A 63 1.36 -12.11 7.49
C SER A 63 0.17 -12.38 6.57
N ILE A 64 -0.18 -11.45 5.68
CA ILE A 64 -1.23 -11.65 4.67
C ILE A 64 -0.79 -12.72 3.67
N ALA A 65 0.46 -12.66 3.17
CA ALA A 65 0.97 -13.60 2.17
C ALA A 65 0.94 -15.06 2.68
N LEU A 66 1.21 -15.28 3.96
CA LEU A 66 1.12 -16.60 4.59
C LEU A 66 -0.32 -17.15 4.64
N ARG A 67 -1.32 -16.28 4.84
CA ARG A 67 -2.73 -16.66 4.96
C ARG A 67 -3.46 -16.71 3.62
N ARG A 68 -2.99 -15.96 2.63
CA ARG A 68 -3.63 -15.76 1.31
C ARG A 68 -2.60 -15.94 0.19
N PRO A 69 -2.08 -17.16 -0.01
CA PRO A 69 -1.05 -17.42 -1.01
C PRO A 69 -1.50 -17.09 -2.45
N GLU A 70 -2.81 -17.07 -2.70
CA GLU A 70 -3.39 -16.72 -4.00
C GLU A 70 -3.13 -15.27 -4.43
N ILE A 71 -2.90 -14.34 -3.49
CA ILE A 71 -2.55 -12.93 -3.78
C ILE A 71 -1.07 -12.62 -3.54
N SER A 72 -0.23 -13.65 -3.38
CA SER A 72 1.21 -13.49 -3.09
C SER A 72 1.96 -12.64 -4.12
N THR A 73 1.59 -12.72 -5.40
CA THR A 73 2.18 -11.90 -6.47
C THR A 73 1.82 -10.42 -6.32
N ASP A 74 0.57 -10.12 -5.98
CA ASP A 74 0.13 -8.74 -5.70
C ASP A 74 0.88 -8.17 -4.51
N ILE A 75 1.03 -8.96 -3.44
CA ILE A 75 1.79 -8.58 -2.26
C ILE A 75 3.25 -8.30 -2.61
N ALA A 76 3.91 -9.17 -3.39
CA ALA A 76 5.29 -8.97 -3.80
C ALA A 76 5.48 -7.65 -4.59
N ASN A 77 4.54 -7.33 -5.48
CA ASN A 77 4.56 -6.08 -6.26
C ASN A 77 4.42 -4.85 -5.35
N VAL A 78 3.46 -4.87 -4.41
CA VAL A 78 3.25 -3.77 -3.46
C VAL A 78 4.43 -3.64 -2.49
N LYS A 79 5.01 -4.75 -2.01
CA LYS A 79 6.23 -4.73 -1.18
C LYS A 79 7.39 -4.05 -1.93
N SER A 80 7.61 -4.39 -3.20
CA SER A 80 8.68 -3.80 -4.00
C SER A 80 8.52 -2.28 -4.17
N LEU A 81 7.28 -1.82 -4.35
CA LEU A 81 6.95 -0.39 -4.35
C LEU A 81 7.30 0.25 -3.01
N ILE A 82 6.82 -0.32 -1.90
CA ILE A 82 7.04 0.21 -0.55
C ILE A 82 8.54 0.29 -0.22
N GLU A 83 9.31 -0.76 -0.51
CA GLU A 83 10.77 -0.77 -0.31
C GLU A 83 11.46 0.35 -1.12
N THR A 84 10.97 0.63 -2.32
CA THR A 84 11.47 1.72 -3.15
C THR A 84 11.16 3.09 -2.54
N ILE A 85 9.95 3.29 -2.02
CA ILE A 85 9.55 4.52 -1.32
C ILE A 85 10.42 4.72 -0.08
N ILE A 86 10.62 3.68 0.74
CA ILE A 86 11.45 3.74 1.96
C ILE A 86 12.88 4.13 1.60
N ARG A 87 13.49 3.49 0.59
CA ARG A 87 14.85 3.84 0.12
C ARG A 87 14.97 5.29 -0.33
N LYS A 88 13.93 5.83 -0.97
CA LYS A 88 13.87 7.23 -1.41
C LYS A 88 13.41 8.21 -0.32
N ARG A 89 13.09 7.73 0.88
CA ARG A 89 12.53 8.52 2.00
C ARG A 89 11.24 9.27 1.63
N GLY A 90 10.43 8.67 0.76
CA GLY A 90 9.15 9.22 0.32
C GLY A 90 7.97 8.75 1.17
N TYR A 91 6.78 8.92 0.60
CA TYR A 91 5.49 8.57 1.16
C TYR A 91 4.69 7.72 0.17
N LEU A 92 3.83 6.86 0.70
CA LEU A 92 2.77 6.22 -0.07
C LEU A 92 1.50 7.04 0.11
N TRP A 93 0.90 7.48 -0.99
CA TRP A 93 -0.37 8.18 -0.99
C TRP A 93 -1.44 7.33 -1.65
N ILE A 94 -2.56 7.16 -0.97
CA ILE A 94 -3.74 6.47 -1.46
C ILE A 94 -4.81 7.53 -1.60
N SER A 95 -5.36 7.66 -2.79
CA SER A 95 -6.53 8.50 -3.02
C SER A 95 -7.76 7.62 -3.16
N GLY A 96 -8.77 7.87 -2.33
CA GLY A 96 -10.07 7.21 -2.43
C GLY A 96 -11.01 7.98 -3.37
N ASP A 97 -11.81 7.24 -4.15
CA ASP A 97 -12.84 7.79 -5.05
C ASP A 97 -14.25 7.64 -4.45
#